data_AF-A0A8S9KV29-F1
#
_entry.id   AF-A0A8S9KV29-F1
#
_cell.length_a   1.000
_cell.length_b   1.000
_cell.length_c   1.000
_cell.angle_alpha   90.00
_cell.angle_beta   90.00
_cell.angle_gamma   90.00
#
_symmetry.space_group_name_H-M   'P 1'
#
loop_
_entity.id
_entity.type
_entity.pdbx_description
1 polymer ?
#
loop_
_entity_poly.entity_id
_entity_poly.type
_entity_poly.pdbx_seq_one_letter_code
_entity_poly.pdbx_strand_id
1 'polypeptide(L)'
;MGPTDSPYAGGVFLVTVHFPTDYPFKPPKVTFRTKVFHPNINSNGSIYLDILKEQWSPALTISKVLLSICSLFTDSNPDDPLVPEIAHMYKTDKNKYESTARSWTQKASRFIPNQTRKAVEILLTGSSVSLMEEQEEEEVKSVVSMYPGDASLPDINEGVYGTYEFRMFSFKVKPCSRAYSHDWTECPFIHPGENARRRDPRKYPYTCVPCPEFRKGSCPKGDSCVYAHGVFESWLRPGQYRTRLCKDKTGCARRVCFFAHRKDELRPVNASTDSAMVSPQSPMSSPMSDNGVLLSICSLLTDPNPDDPLVPEIAHMYKTDKNKYESTARSWTQKYAMG
;
A
#
# COMPACT_ATOMS: atom_id res chain seq x y z
N MET A 1 -18.02 -16.06 9.86
CA MET A 1 -19.36 -15.50 9.58
C MET A 1 -19.69 -14.54 10.70
N GLY A 2 -20.39 -13.45 10.40
CA GLY A 2 -20.87 -12.54 11.44
C GLY A 2 -22.03 -13.15 12.24
N PRO A 3 -22.09 -12.95 13.57
CA PRO A 3 -23.18 -13.41 14.42
C PRO A 3 -24.54 -12.82 14.03
N THR A 4 -25.61 -13.61 14.07
CA THR A 4 -26.96 -13.21 13.59
C THR A 4 -27.64 -12.16 14.46
N ASP A 5 -27.23 -12.07 15.73
CA ASP A 5 -27.68 -11.12 16.75
C ASP A 5 -26.86 -9.83 16.78
N SER A 6 -25.94 -9.65 15.83
CA SER A 6 -25.05 -8.49 15.74
C SER A 6 -25.30 -7.67 14.47
N PRO A 7 -24.84 -6.41 14.38
CA PRO A 7 -24.90 -5.64 13.13
C PRO A 7 -24.07 -6.25 12.00
N TYR A 8 -23.28 -7.28 12.30
CA TYR A 8 -22.44 -8.02 11.36
C TYR A 8 -23.13 -9.25 10.76
N ALA A 9 -24.40 -9.49 11.11
CA ALA A 9 -25.21 -10.60 10.60
C ALA A 9 -25.19 -10.68 9.06
N GLY A 10 -25.00 -11.90 8.54
CA GLY A 10 -24.89 -12.16 7.10
C GLY A 10 -23.55 -11.75 6.47
N GLY A 11 -22.65 -11.13 7.23
CA GLY A 11 -21.30 -10.80 6.81
C GLY A 11 -20.40 -12.03 6.73
N VAL A 12 -19.58 -12.09 5.68
CA VAL A 12 -18.45 -13.02 5.59
C VAL A 12 -17.18 -12.19 5.81
N PHE A 13 -16.31 -12.62 6.73
CA PHE A 13 -15.11 -11.87 7.09
C PHE A 13 -13.88 -12.75 6.88
N LEU A 14 -13.03 -12.35 5.95
CA LEU A 14 -11.80 -13.04 5.64
C LEU A 14 -10.70 -12.59 6.58
N VAL A 15 -9.95 -13.55 7.11
CA VAL A 15 -8.88 -13.32 8.08
C VAL A 15 -7.60 -14.01 7.59
N THR A 16 -6.47 -13.33 7.68
CA THR A 16 -5.14 -13.90 7.46
C THR A 16 -4.52 -14.25 8.80
N VAL A 17 -4.02 -15.48 8.92
CA VAL A 17 -3.31 -15.95 10.11
C VAL A 17 -1.86 -16.21 9.71
N HIS A 18 -0.92 -15.52 10.36
CA HIS A 18 0.51 -15.69 10.16
C HIS A 18 1.15 -16.27 11.43
N PHE A 19 1.76 -17.44 11.29
CA PHE A 19 2.44 -18.11 12.40
C PHE A 19 3.90 -17.63 12.48
N PRO A 20 4.36 -17.11 13.64
CA PRO A 20 5.78 -16.82 13.84
C PRO A 20 6.60 -18.11 13.92
N THR A 21 7.92 -18.00 13.74
CA THR A 21 8.87 -19.12 13.87
C THR A 21 8.81 -19.80 15.23
N ASP A 22 8.47 -19.04 16.27
CA ASP A 22 8.47 -19.50 17.66
C ASP A 22 7.07 -19.93 18.12
N TYR A 23 6.12 -20.13 17.20
CA TYR A 23 4.80 -20.67 17.53
C TYR A 23 4.95 -22.12 18.06
N PRO A 24 4.25 -22.51 19.14
CA PRO A 24 3.15 -21.81 19.83
C PRO A 24 3.58 -20.96 21.04
N PHE A 25 4.87 -20.73 21.27
CA PHE A 25 5.34 -19.90 22.39
C PHE A 25 5.12 -18.40 22.16
N LYS A 26 4.99 -17.98 20.90
CA LYS A 26 4.48 -16.65 20.52
C LYS A 26 3.11 -16.76 19.83
N PRO A 27 2.20 -15.79 20.05
CA PRO A 27 0.89 -15.78 19.42
C PRO A 27 0.99 -15.66 17.89
N PRO A 28 0.02 -16.24 17.15
CA PRO A 28 -0.11 -16.00 15.73
C PRO A 28 -0.55 -14.55 15.49
N LYS A 29 -0.09 -13.95 14.40
CA LYS A 29 -0.58 -12.64 13.97
C LYS A 29 -1.84 -12.82 13.13
N VAL A 30 -2.95 -12.27 13.61
CA VAL A 30 -4.26 -12.38 12.97
C VAL A 30 -4.69 -11.00 12.46
N THR A 31 -5.03 -10.90 11.18
CA THR A 31 -5.50 -9.65 10.56
C THR A 31 -6.69 -9.89 9.64
N PHE A 32 -7.71 -9.04 9.73
CA PHE A 32 -8.81 -9.04 8.78
C PHE A 32 -8.33 -8.55 7.40
N ARG A 33 -8.68 -9.30 6.35
CA ARG A 33 -8.62 -8.82 4.96
C ARG A 33 -9.85 -8.01 4.60
N THR A 34 -11.01 -8.47 5.06
CA THR A 34 -12.27 -7.73 4.91
C THR A 34 -12.25 -6.50 5.82
N LYS A 35 -12.62 -5.32 5.32
CA LYS A 35 -12.75 -4.13 6.18
C LYS A 35 -13.93 -4.30 7.13
N VAL A 36 -13.72 -4.00 8.41
CA VAL A 36 -14.73 -4.16 9.47
C VAL A 36 -14.84 -2.87 10.27
N PHE A 37 -16.04 -2.30 10.35
CA PHE A 37 -16.31 -1.13 11.18
C PHE A 37 -16.57 -1.57 12.62
N HIS A 38 -15.53 -1.59 13.46
CA HIS A 38 -15.61 -2.08 14.85
C HIS A 38 -14.62 -1.35 15.77
N PRO A 39 -14.93 -1.06 17.05
CA PRO A 39 -14.05 -0.30 17.95
C PRO A 39 -12.65 -0.92 18.15
N ASN A 40 -12.58 -2.26 18.18
CA ASN A 40 -11.34 -3.01 18.41
C ASN A 40 -10.70 -3.54 17.09
N ILE A 41 -11.14 -3.07 15.92
CA ILE A 41 -10.54 -3.42 14.62
C ILE A 41 -10.19 -2.14 13.88
N ASN A 42 -8.92 -1.96 13.54
CA ASN A 42 -8.49 -0.75 12.82
C ASN A 42 -8.67 -0.86 11.30
N SER A 43 -8.43 0.24 10.59
CA SER A 43 -8.54 0.30 9.12
C SER A 43 -7.65 -0.72 8.40
N ASN A 44 -6.55 -1.17 9.02
CA ASN A 44 -5.64 -2.19 8.47
C ASN A 44 -6.07 -3.63 8.77
N GLY A 45 -7.19 -3.80 9.46
CA GLY A 45 -7.70 -5.10 9.87
C GLY A 45 -6.95 -5.70 11.07
N SER A 46 -6.09 -4.95 11.74
CA SER A 46 -5.48 -5.40 13.00
C SER A 46 -6.55 -5.48 14.08
N ILE A 47 -6.45 -6.52 14.90
CA ILE A 47 -7.41 -6.83 15.96
C ILE A 47 -6.75 -6.54 17.31
N TYR A 48 -7.48 -5.87 18.20
CA TYR A 48 -7.11 -5.82 19.61
C TYR A 48 -7.85 -6.89 20.36
N LEU A 49 -7.10 -7.91 20.77
CA LEU A 49 -7.58 -9.05 21.52
C LEU A 49 -6.48 -9.50 22.47
N ASP A 50 -6.78 -9.55 23.76
CA ASP A 50 -5.88 -9.85 24.86
C ASP A 50 -5.20 -11.22 24.71
N ILE A 51 -5.94 -12.23 24.26
CA ILE A 51 -5.41 -13.58 24.01
C ILE A 51 -4.39 -13.62 22.87
N LEU A 52 -4.32 -12.59 22.01
CA LEU A 52 -3.28 -12.45 20.97
C LEU A 52 -2.07 -11.63 21.46
N LYS A 53 -2.05 -11.24 22.74
CA LYS A 53 -1.02 -10.42 23.36
C LYS A 53 -0.62 -11.00 24.72
N GLU A 54 -0.96 -10.34 25.83
CA GLU A 54 -0.55 -10.69 27.18
C GLU A 54 -1.15 -12.01 27.70
N GLN A 55 -2.35 -12.37 27.24
CA GLN A 55 -3.04 -13.59 27.68
C GLN A 55 -2.81 -14.77 26.74
N TRP A 56 -1.84 -14.67 25.82
CA TRP A 56 -1.50 -15.79 24.96
C TRP A 56 -0.90 -16.94 25.78
N SER A 57 -1.41 -18.13 25.53
CA SER A 57 -0.88 -19.38 26.08
C SER A 57 -0.68 -20.39 24.94
N PRO A 58 0.42 -21.16 24.94
CA PRO A 58 0.63 -22.25 23.99
C PRO A 58 -0.49 -23.31 23.98
N ALA A 59 -1.34 -23.35 25.01
CA ALA A 59 -2.51 -24.22 25.10
C ALA A 59 -3.74 -23.69 24.34
N LEU A 60 -3.68 -22.47 23.80
CA LEU A 60 -4.74 -21.90 22.96
C LEU A 60 -4.62 -22.43 21.53
N THR A 61 -5.75 -22.87 20.98
CA THR A 61 -5.84 -23.33 19.60
C THR A 61 -6.37 -22.24 18.69
N ILE A 62 -6.11 -22.35 17.38
CA ILE A 62 -6.67 -21.43 16.39
C ILE A 62 -8.21 -21.43 16.44
N SER A 63 -8.85 -22.55 16.71
CA SER A 63 -10.31 -22.60 16.91
C SER A 63 -10.76 -21.71 18.06
N LYS A 64 -10.06 -21.72 19.21
CA LYS A 64 -10.35 -20.83 20.35
C LYS A 64 -10.11 -19.36 20.00
N VAL A 65 -9.05 -19.07 19.24
CA VAL A 65 -8.77 -17.71 18.73
C VAL A 65 -9.91 -17.22 17.84
N LEU A 66 -10.35 -18.04 16.88
CA LEU A 66 -11.45 -17.69 15.97
C LEU A 66 -12.78 -17.53 16.71
N LEU A 67 -13.06 -18.36 17.72
CA LEU A 67 -14.23 -18.22 18.57
C LEU A 67 -14.20 -16.90 19.35
N SER A 68 -13.05 -16.55 19.93
CA SER A 68 -12.89 -15.27 20.63
C SER A 68 -13.04 -14.06 19.70
N ILE A 69 -12.55 -14.16 18.46
CA ILE A 69 -12.82 -13.14 17.43
C ILE A 69 -14.31 -13.07 17.08
N CYS A 70 -15.04 -14.19 17.05
CA CYS A 70 -16.49 -14.18 16.84
C CYS A 70 -17.22 -13.51 18.00
N SER A 71 -16.84 -13.80 19.25
CA SER A 71 -17.38 -13.14 20.44
C SER A 71 -17.09 -11.64 20.47
N LEU A 72 -15.98 -11.19 19.88
CA LEU A 72 -15.68 -9.76 19.77
C LEU A 72 -16.75 -9.00 18.97
N PHE A 73 -17.41 -9.65 17.99
CA PHE A 73 -18.48 -9.05 17.21
C PHE A 73 -19.81 -8.90 17.97
N THR A 74 -20.05 -9.71 19.01
CA THR A 74 -21.22 -9.59 19.88
C THR A 74 -20.96 -8.68 21.08
N ASP A 75 -19.76 -8.79 21.67
CA ASP A 75 -19.35 -8.12 22.90
C ASP A 75 -18.11 -7.26 22.63
N SER A 76 -18.31 -6.11 21.96
CA SER A 76 -17.25 -5.12 21.77
C SER A 76 -16.71 -4.68 23.15
N ASN A 77 -15.39 -4.54 23.29
CA ASN A 77 -14.77 -3.97 24.49
C ASN A 77 -14.52 -2.46 24.25
N PRO A 78 -15.39 -1.57 24.75
CA PRO A 78 -15.30 -0.16 24.41
C PRO A 78 -14.35 0.61 25.35
N ASP A 79 -13.77 -0.06 26.36
CA ASP A 79 -12.87 0.55 27.34
C ASP A 79 -11.40 0.53 26.89
N ASP A 80 -11.05 -0.34 25.94
CA ASP A 80 -9.73 -0.37 25.29
C ASP A 80 -9.84 -0.46 23.75
N PRO A 81 -10.31 0.62 23.09
CA PRO A 81 -10.55 0.60 21.65
C PRO A 81 -9.28 0.89 20.84
N LEU A 82 -9.14 0.23 19.68
CA LEU A 82 -8.15 0.64 18.67
C LEU A 82 -8.57 1.90 17.94
N VAL A 83 -9.87 2.14 17.81
CA VAL A 83 -10.43 3.29 17.10
C VAL A 83 -11.31 4.08 18.06
N PRO A 84 -10.76 5.09 18.75
CA PRO A 84 -11.48 5.86 19.77
C PRO A 84 -12.77 6.51 19.26
N GLU A 85 -12.83 6.92 18.00
CA GLU A 85 -14.02 7.56 17.42
C GLU A 85 -15.18 6.58 17.24
N ILE A 86 -14.90 5.34 16.82
CA ILE A 86 -15.91 4.28 16.71
C ILE A 86 -16.37 3.89 18.11
N ALA A 87 -15.46 3.80 19.08
CA ALA A 87 -15.80 3.53 20.47
C ALA A 87 -16.66 4.64 21.10
N HIS A 88 -16.35 5.91 20.81
CA HIS A 88 -17.15 7.03 21.23
C HIS A 88 -18.56 6.95 20.62
N MET A 89 -18.67 6.68 19.32
CA MET A 89 -19.97 6.47 18.67
C MET A 89 -20.73 5.30 19.29
N TYR A 90 -20.05 4.19 19.59
CA TYR A 90 -20.63 3.02 20.25
C TYR A 90 -21.21 3.36 21.64
N LYS A 91 -20.48 4.16 22.44
CA LYS A 91 -20.91 4.57 23.79
C LYS A 91 -22.00 5.64 23.76
N THR A 92 -21.97 6.58 22.80
CA THR A 92 -22.86 7.75 22.78
C THR A 92 -24.13 7.54 21.96
N ASP A 93 -24.04 6.81 20.84
CA ASP A 93 -25.15 6.60 19.92
C ASP A 93 -25.06 5.19 19.29
N LYS A 94 -25.54 4.21 20.08
CA LYS A 94 -25.54 2.80 19.69
C LYS A 94 -26.34 2.55 18.41
N ASN A 95 -27.45 3.26 18.19
CA ASN A 95 -28.27 3.11 16.99
C ASN A 95 -27.52 3.56 15.72
N LYS A 96 -26.81 4.68 15.79
CA LYS A 96 -25.97 5.15 14.70
C LYS A 96 -24.78 4.22 14.44
N TYR A 97 -24.16 3.70 15.49
CA TYR A 97 -23.13 2.68 15.36
C TYR A 97 -23.67 1.44 14.63
N GLU A 98 -24.78 0.87 15.07
CA GLU A 98 -25.34 -0.36 14.51
C GLU A 98 -25.76 -0.19 13.05
N SER A 99 -26.40 0.94 12.70
CA SER A 99 -26.77 1.24 11.31
C SER A 99 -25.54 1.40 10.41
N THR A 100 -24.49 2.06 10.91
CA THR A 100 -23.22 2.21 10.20
C THR A 100 -22.53 0.85 10.02
N ALA A 101 -22.36 0.07 11.09
CA ALA A 101 -21.74 -1.24 11.07
C ALA A 101 -22.47 -2.21 10.12
N ARG A 102 -23.81 -2.17 10.06
CA ARG A 102 -24.61 -2.97 9.14
C ARG A 102 -24.40 -2.56 7.68
N SER A 103 -24.40 -1.26 7.39
CA SER A 103 -24.11 -0.73 6.05
C SER A 103 -22.71 -1.14 5.58
N TRP A 104 -21.72 -1.03 6.46
CA TRP A 104 -20.35 -1.49 6.20
C TRP A 104 -20.27 -2.99 5.96
N THR A 105 -20.96 -3.81 6.76
CA THR A 105 -20.98 -5.27 6.60
C THR A 105 -21.58 -5.68 5.26
N GLN A 106 -22.69 -5.07 4.86
CA GLN A 106 -23.33 -5.35 3.58
C GLN A 106 -22.41 -4.99 2.41
N LYS A 107 -21.77 -3.82 2.46
CA LYS A 107 -20.79 -3.39 1.46
C LYS A 107 -19.59 -4.35 1.42
N ALA A 108 -18.98 -4.62 2.57
CA ALA A 108 -17.83 -5.52 2.72
C ALA A 108 -18.08 -6.92 2.13
N SER A 109 -19.31 -7.43 2.26
CA SER A 109 -19.71 -8.73 1.73
C SER A 109 -19.71 -8.81 0.19
N ARG A 110 -19.86 -7.67 -0.50
CA ARG A 110 -19.83 -7.58 -1.97
C ARG A 110 -18.42 -7.72 -2.53
N PHE A 111 -17.42 -7.32 -1.75
CA PHE A 111 -16.00 -7.32 -2.15
C PHE A 111 -15.28 -8.66 -1.96
N ILE A 112 -16.00 -9.71 -1.59
CA ILE A 112 -15.42 -11.05 -1.46
C ILE A 112 -15.47 -11.71 -2.84
N PRO A 113 -14.33 -12.17 -3.38
CA PRO A 113 -14.31 -12.83 -4.68
C PRO A 113 -15.37 -13.93 -4.71
N ASN A 114 -16.20 -13.94 -5.76
CA ASN A 114 -17.32 -14.89 -5.89
C ASN A 114 -16.87 -16.35 -5.72
N GLN A 115 -15.64 -16.68 -6.12
CA GLN A 115 -15.02 -17.99 -5.87
C GLN A 115 -14.82 -18.30 -4.38
N THR A 116 -14.36 -17.33 -3.58
CA THR A 116 -14.21 -17.48 -2.13
C THR A 116 -15.58 -17.53 -1.44
N ARG A 117 -16.54 -16.71 -1.88
CA ARG A 117 -17.91 -16.73 -1.36
C ARG A 117 -18.59 -18.08 -1.64
N LYS A 118 -18.47 -18.60 -2.87
CA LYS A 118 -18.93 -19.94 -3.24
C LYS A 118 -18.21 -21.05 -2.50
N ALA A 119 -16.89 -20.99 -2.34
CA ALA A 119 -16.15 -21.99 -1.57
C ALA A 119 -16.62 -22.03 -0.11
N VAL A 120 -16.84 -20.86 0.50
CA VAL A 120 -17.39 -20.75 1.86
C VAL A 120 -18.83 -21.27 1.92
N GLU A 121 -19.70 -20.92 0.97
CA GLU A 121 -21.06 -21.46 0.91
C GLU A 121 -21.07 -22.98 0.70
N ILE A 122 -20.28 -23.52 -0.23
CA ILE A 122 -20.17 -24.96 -0.47
C ILE A 122 -19.69 -25.69 0.80
N LEU A 123 -18.71 -25.13 1.51
CA LEU A 123 -18.21 -25.70 2.77
C LEU A 123 -19.24 -25.63 3.91
N LEU A 124 -20.15 -24.66 3.89
CA LEU A 124 -21.14 -24.44 4.96
C LEU A 124 -22.52 -25.06 4.67
N THR A 125 -22.93 -25.17 3.40
CA THR A 125 -24.29 -25.59 2.98
C THR A 125 -24.31 -26.80 2.06
N GLY A 126 -23.15 -27.26 1.57
CA GLY A 126 -23.02 -28.50 0.80
C GLY A 126 -23.69 -28.51 -0.59
N SER A 127 -24.11 -27.37 -1.14
CA SER A 127 -24.89 -27.30 -2.39
C SER A 127 -24.15 -26.61 -3.54
N SER A 128 -24.19 -27.21 -4.74
CA SER A 128 -23.53 -26.70 -5.96
C SER A 128 -24.37 -25.63 -6.67
N VAL A 129 -23.81 -24.44 -6.94
CA VAL A 129 -24.50 -23.34 -7.65
C VAL A 129 -23.73 -22.91 -8.90
N SER A 130 -24.43 -22.79 -10.03
CA SER A 130 -23.90 -22.45 -11.37
C SER A 130 -23.40 -21.00 -11.50
N LEU A 131 -22.55 -20.75 -12.50
CA LEU A 131 -21.83 -19.50 -12.74
C LEU A 131 -22.62 -18.55 -13.65
N MET A 132 -22.65 -17.27 -13.29
CA MET A 132 -22.80 -16.15 -14.24
C MET A 132 -21.80 -15.07 -13.84
N GLU A 133 -21.11 -14.49 -14.82
CA GLU A 133 -20.01 -13.52 -14.67
C GLU A 133 -20.53 -12.10 -14.83
N GLU A 134 -20.16 -11.20 -13.92
CA GLU A 134 -20.23 -9.74 -14.13
C GLU A 134 -18.97 -9.07 -13.54
N GLN A 135 -18.52 -8.00 -14.20
CA GLN A 135 -17.27 -7.26 -13.97
C GLN A 135 -17.40 -6.22 -12.84
N GLU A 136 -16.42 -6.14 -11.92
CA GLU A 136 -16.33 -5.06 -10.93
C GLU A 136 -14.85 -4.77 -10.54
N GLU A 137 -14.30 -3.65 -11.04
CA GLU A 137 -12.95 -3.17 -10.67
C GLU A 137 -12.92 -1.71 -10.15
N GLU A 138 -14.01 -0.92 -10.26
CA GLU A 138 -13.96 0.52 -9.94
C GLU A 138 -14.23 0.90 -8.46
N GLU A 139 -14.86 0.05 -7.64
CA GLU A 139 -15.38 0.49 -6.33
C GLU A 139 -14.37 0.41 -5.13
N VAL A 140 -13.09 0.11 -5.39
CA VAL A 140 -12.08 -0.08 -4.33
C VAL A 140 -11.65 1.25 -3.66
N LYS A 141 -11.75 2.39 -4.36
CA LYS A 141 -11.31 3.71 -3.84
C LYS A 141 -12.30 4.38 -2.88
N SER A 142 -13.60 4.09 -2.98
CA SER A 142 -14.63 4.83 -2.24
C SER A 142 -14.72 4.43 -0.76
N VAL A 143 -14.41 3.17 -0.43
CA VAL A 143 -14.58 2.62 0.94
C VAL A 143 -13.41 2.98 1.86
N VAL A 144 -12.19 3.08 1.32
CA VAL A 144 -10.98 3.47 2.10
C VAL A 144 -11.11 4.90 2.66
N SER A 145 -11.82 5.77 1.94
CA SER A 145 -12.02 7.18 2.31
C SER A 145 -13.01 7.41 3.46
N MET A 146 -13.73 6.38 3.94
CA MET A 146 -14.77 6.53 4.97
C MET A 146 -14.36 6.10 6.38
N TYR A 147 -13.16 5.51 6.56
CA TYR A 147 -12.63 5.36 7.92
C TYR A 147 -12.25 6.74 8.46
N PRO A 148 -12.59 7.06 9.71
CA PRO A 148 -11.97 8.19 10.40
C PRO A 148 -10.45 8.07 10.28
N GLY A 149 -9.77 9.17 9.94
CA GLY A 149 -8.31 9.18 9.93
C GLY A 149 -7.80 8.92 11.35
N ASP A 150 -6.79 8.05 11.50
CA ASP A 150 -6.19 7.75 12.81
C ASP A 150 -5.63 9.05 13.42
N ALA A 151 -6.37 9.66 14.35
CA ALA A 151 -6.02 10.93 15.00
C ALA A 151 -4.67 10.85 15.77
N SER A 152 -4.11 9.65 15.95
CA SER A 152 -2.80 9.43 16.56
C SER A 152 -1.63 9.59 15.57
N LEU A 153 -1.91 9.61 14.26
CA LEU A 153 -0.96 9.91 13.20
C LEU A 153 -1.11 11.38 12.76
N PRO A 154 -0.14 12.26 13.05
CA PRO A 154 -0.18 13.64 12.59
C PRO A 154 -0.19 13.69 11.06
N ASP A 155 -0.93 14.63 10.48
CA ASP A 155 -0.96 14.80 9.02
C ASP A 155 0.47 15.01 8.51
N ILE A 156 0.88 14.14 7.59
CA ILE A 156 2.21 14.15 7.00
C ILE A 156 2.50 15.45 6.25
N ASN A 157 1.48 16.21 5.85
CA ASN A 157 1.60 17.47 5.13
C ASN A 157 1.63 18.69 6.07
N GLU A 158 1.34 18.52 7.35
CA GLU A 158 1.26 19.62 8.30
C GLU A 158 2.44 19.62 9.29
N GLY A 159 2.66 20.80 9.90
CA GLY A 159 3.69 21.00 10.93
C GLY A 159 5.08 20.54 10.51
N VAL A 160 5.77 19.82 11.40
CA VAL A 160 7.14 19.36 11.18
C VAL A 160 7.26 18.37 10.01
N TYR A 161 6.22 17.58 9.74
CA TYR A 161 6.25 16.52 8.72
C TYR A 161 6.15 17.07 7.29
N GLY A 162 5.50 18.21 7.12
CA GLY A 162 5.43 18.92 5.83
C GLY A 162 6.75 19.58 5.41
N THR A 163 7.68 19.79 6.35
CA THR A 163 8.93 20.53 6.08
C THR A 163 9.85 19.78 5.11
N TYR A 164 10.59 20.54 4.29
CA TYR A 164 11.57 19.95 3.38
C TYR A 164 12.66 19.19 4.12
N GLU A 165 13.11 19.70 5.26
CA GLU A 165 14.11 19.06 6.11
C GLU A 165 13.64 17.67 6.55
N PHE A 166 12.41 17.58 7.07
CA PHE A 166 11.84 16.30 7.46
C PHE A 166 11.69 15.35 6.27
N ARG A 167 11.08 15.82 5.17
CA ARG A 167 10.84 15.02 3.96
C ARG A 167 12.14 14.50 3.35
N MET A 168 13.22 15.28 3.39
CA MET A 168 14.50 14.88 2.81
C MET A 168 15.30 13.94 3.70
N PHE A 169 15.34 14.19 5.01
CA PHE A 169 16.33 13.55 5.90
C PHE A 169 15.75 12.68 7.01
N SER A 170 14.44 12.71 7.24
CA SER A 170 13.79 11.95 8.32
C SER A 170 12.67 11.02 7.83
N PHE A 171 11.91 11.42 6.82
CA PHE A 171 10.82 10.64 6.25
C PHE A 171 11.34 9.30 5.71
N LYS A 172 10.86 8.20 6.29
CA LYS A 172 11.27 6.82 6.05
C LYS A 172 12.79 6.57 6.22
N VAL A 173 13.47 7.39 7.02
CA VAL A 173 14.89 7.23 7.39
C VAL A 173 15.06 6.79 8.84
N LYS A 174 14.23 7.31 9.75
CA LYS A 174 14.27 6.94 11.18
C LYS A 174 13.29 5.80 11.47
N PRO A 175 13.60 4.87 12.37
CA PRO A 175 12.67 3.83 12.79
C PRO A 175 11.49 4.44 13.57
N CYS A 176 10.31 3.84 13.43
CA CYS A 176 9.16 4.25 14.20
C CYS A 176 9.35 3.91 15.68
N SER A 177 9.11 4.87 16.57
CA SER A 177 9.19 4.70 18.03
C SER A 177 7.83 4.57 18.71
N ARG A 178 6.74 4.45 17.94
CA ARG A 178 5.40 4.30 18.53
C ARG A 178 5.28 2.97 19.26
N ALA A 179 4.78 3.01 20.48
CA ALA A 179 4.58 1.83 21.31
C ALA A 179 3.38 0.96 20.88
N TYR A 180 2.50 1.46 20.02
CA TYR A 180 1.30 0.76 19.57
C TYR A 180 1.30 0.46 18.06
N SER A 181 0.51 -0.55 17.67
CA SER A 181 0.31 -0.93 16.27
C SER A 181 -0.55 0.11 15.54
N HIS A 182 -0.06 0.61 14.40
CA HIS A 182 -0.70 1.63 13.58
C HIS A 182 -0.47 1.33 12.10
N ASP A 183 -1.01 2.18 11.22
CA ASP A 183 -0.75 2.06 9.80
C ASP A 183 0.69 2.46 9.45
N TRP A 184 1.51 1.45 9.17
CA TRP A 184 2.90 1.65 8.80
C TRP A 184 3.07 2.27 7.40
N THR A 185 2.05 2.14 6.53
CA THR A 185 2.08 2.74 5.19
C THR A 185 1.89 4.26 5.25
N GLU A 186 1.15 4.73 6.25
CA GLU A 186 0.90 6.15 6.54
C GLU A 186 1.90 6.73 7.54
N CYS A 187 2.59 5.88 8.29
CA CYS A 187 3.63 6.31 9.22
C CYS A 187 4.80 6.96 8.48
N PRO A 188 5.29 8.15 8.86
CA PRO A 188 6.43 8.77 8.20
C PRO A 188 7.79 8.13 8.58
N PHE A 189 7.79 7.08 9.39
CA PHE A 189 8.98 6.39 9.89
C PHE A 189 9.04 4.94 9.39
N ILE A 190 10.22 4.31 9.50
CA ILE A 190 10.48 2.96 8.99
C ILE A 190 9.86 1.91 9.89
N HIS A 191 9.27 0.89 9.27
CA HIS A 191 8.90 -0.36 9.90
C HIS A 191 9.72 -1.56 9.38
N PRO A 192 9.85 -2.65 10.16
CA PRO A 192 10.57 -3.84 9.70
C PRO A 192 9.97 -4.43 8.42
N GLY A 193 10.82 -4.71 7.41
CA GLY A 193 10.42 -5.32 6.15
C GLY A 193 9.74 -4.37 5.14
N GLU A 194 9.69 -3.07 5.43
CA GLU A 194 9.11 -2.07 4.53
C GLU A 194 10.05 -1.71 3.36
N ASN A 195 9.54 -1.78 2.13
CA ASN A 195 10.26 -1.39 0.90
C ASN A 195 10.45 0.13 0.75
N ALA A 196 9.69 0.94 1.48
CA ALA A 196 9.79 2.39 1.45
C ALA A 196 10.85 2.95 2.41
N ARG A 197 11.59 2.08 3.12
CA ARG A 197 12.80 2.44 3.88
C ARG A 197 13.79 3.20 2.99
N ARG A 198 14.40 4.24 3.55
CA ARG A 198 15.43 5.05 2.91
C ARG A 198 16.67 5.14 3.76
N ARG A 199 17.79 5.32 3.09
CA ARG A 199 19.07 5.66 3.70
C ARG A 199 19.19 7.18 3.81
N ASP A 200 19.74 7.64 4.93
CA ASP A 200 19.98 9.07 5.18
C ASP A 200 20.99 9.59 4.14
N PRO A 201 20.60 10.54 3.26
CA PRO A 201 21.51 11.10 2.26
C PRO A 201 22.78 11.75 2.83
N ARG A 202 22.79 12.11 4.12
CA ARG A 202 23.96 12.69 4.80
C ARG A 202 24.96 11.64 5.27
N LYS A 203 24.53 10.38 5.40
CA LYS A 203 25.35 9.26 5.89
C LYS A 203 25.73 8.29 4.78
N TYR A 204 24.85 8.10 3.81
CA TYR A 204 25.02 7.14 2.72
C TYR A 204 24.99 7.89 1.38
N PRO A 205 26.12 7.99 0.67
CA PRO A 205 26.14 8.59 -0.65
C PRO A 205 25.51 7.64 -1.68
N TYR A 206 24.34 8.01 -2.20
CA TYR A 206 23.70 7.32 -3.31
C TYR A 206 23.10 8.30 -4.33
N THR A 207 23.02 7.83 -5.57
CA THR A 207 22.50 8.56 -6.72
C THR A 207 20.98 8.52 -6.79
N CYS A 208 20.37 9.42 -7.57
CA CYS A 208 18.93 9.36 -7.87
C CYS A 208 18.54 8.21 -8.81
N VAL A 209 19.51 7.48 -9.35
CA VAL A 209 19.30 6.44 -10.35
C VAL A 209 18.84 5.16 -9.65
N PRO A 210 17.70 4.55 -10.04
CA PRO A 210 17.22 3.33 -9.42
C PRO A 210 18.18 2.16 -9.57
N CYS A 211 18.38 1.39 -8.50
CA CYS A 211 19.22 0.20 -8.52
C CYS A 211 18.57 -0.93 -9.34
N PRO A 212 19.24 -1.50 -10.35
CA PRO A 212 18.69 -2.60 -11.15
C PRO A 212 18.47 -3.88 -10.34
N GLU A 213 19.32 -4.15 -9.34
CA GLU A 213 19.19 -5.33 -8.48
C GLU A 213 18.07 -5.17 -7.45
N PHE A 214 17.92 -3.97 -6.88
CA PHE A 214 16.81 -3.70 -5.96
C PHE A 214 15.44 -3.82 -6.65
N ARG A 215 15.34 -3.50 -7.95
CA ARG A 215 14.12 -3.71 -8.74
C ARG A 215 13.69 -5.18 -8.82
N LYS A 216 14.63 -6.12 -8.67
CA LYS A 216 14.37 -7.57 -8.67
C LYS A 216 13.93 -8.09 -7.29
N GLY A 217 13.86 -7.21 -6.28
CA GLY A 217 13.34 -7.52 -4.94
C GLY A 217 14.33 -7.23 -3.81
N SER A 218 15.63 -7.45 -4.00
CA SER A 218 16.64 -7.15 -2.97
C SER A 218 18.00 -6.84 -3.60
N CYS A 219 18.71 -5.86 -3.02
CA CYS A 219 20.05 -5.52 -3.44
C CYS A 219 21.09 -6.19 -2.53
N PRO A 220 22.03 -7.00 -3.07
CA PRO A 220 23.06 -7.65 -2.25
C PRO A 220 24.03 -6.65 -1.62
N LYS A 221 24.17 -5.45 -2.20
CA LYS A 221 25.01 -4.37 -1.67
C LYS A 221 24.40 -3.66 -0.46
N GLY A 222 23.12 -3.90 -0.17
CA GLY A 222 22.43 -3.32 0.99
C GLY A 222 22.66 -1.81 1.10
N ASP A 223 23.02 -1.35 2.29
CA ASP A 223 23.21 0.08 2.55
C ASP A 223 24.42 0.69 1.81
N SER A 224 25.38 -0.12 1.39
CA SER A 224 26.57 0.29 0.62
C SER A 224 26.30 0.49 -0.87
N CYS A 225 25.06 0.30 -1.34
CA CYS A 225 24.71 0.50 -2.75
C CYS A 225 24.73 1.99 -3.15
N VAL A 226 25.39 2.34 -4.24
CA VAL A 226 25.44 3.73 -4.74
C VAL A 226 24.19 4.15 -5.53
N TYR A 227 23.23 3.25 -5.73
CA TYR A 227 21.99 3.49 -6.47
C TYR A 227 20.80 3.56 -5.53
N ALA A 228 19.73 4.23 -5.94
CA ALA A 228 18.51 4.38 -5.16
C ALA A 228 17.72 3.06 -5.05
N HIS A 229 17.30 2.73 -3.84
CA HIS A 229 16.48 1.59 -3.47
C HIS A 229 15.01 2.01 -3.36
N GLY A 230 14.42 2.31 -4.51
CA GLY A 230 13.00 2.65 -4.64
C GLY A 230 12.74 4.12 -4.94
N VAL A 231 11.45 4.44 -5.08
CA VAL A 231 10.98 5.76 -5.52
C VAL A 231 11.36 6.87 -4.54
N PHE A 232 11.30 6.61 -3.24
CA PHE A 232 11.56 7.64 -2.24
C PHE A 232 13.04 8.05 -2.17
N GLU A 233 13.97 7.10 -2.30
CA GLU A 233 15.40 7.44 -2.41
C GLU A 233 15.69 8.22 -3.70
N SER A 234 15.01 7.87 -4.79
CA SER A 234 15.19 8.56 -6.08
C SER A 234 14.76 10.03 -6.01
N TRP A 235 13.64 10.31 -5.34
CA TRP A 235 12.95 11.60 -5.44
C TRP A 235 13.02 12.50 -4.20
N LEU A 236 13.15 11.96 -2.99
CA LEU A 236 13.17 12.74 -1.74
C LEU A 236 14.58 13.17 -1.31
N ARG A 237 15.56 13.12 -2.22
CA ARG A 237 16.93 13.57 -1.94
C ARG A 237 17.12 15.06 -2.25
N PRO A 238 18.12 15.74 -1.64
CA PRO A 238 18.27 17.19 -1.73
C PRO A 238 18.32 17.77 -3.15
N GLY A 239 18.94 17.07 -4.11
CA GLY A 239 19.04 17.51 -5.51
C GLY A 239 17.80 17.24 -6.37
N GLN A 240 16.80 16.49 -5.89
CA GLN A 240 15.61 16.10 -6.66
C GLN A 240 14.30 16.58 -6.04
N TYR A 241 14.23 16.71 -4.71
CA TYR A 241 12.99 17.04 -4.04
C TYR A 241 12.60 18.51 -4.26
N ARG A 242 11.38 18.70 -4.79
CA ARG A 242 10.78 20.01 -5.10
C ARG A 242 11.59 20.85 -6.09
N THR A 243 12.43 20.25 -6.93
CA THR A 243 13.23 20.99 -7.94
C THR A 243 12.52 21.17 -9.28
N ARG A 244 11.33 20.56 -9.43
CA ARG A 244 10.48 20.70 -10.63
C ARG A 244 9.04 20.96 -10.19
N LEU A 245 8.28 21.65 -11.05
CA LEU A 245 6.86 21.89 -10.83
C LEU A 245 6.04 20.62 -11.11
N CYS A 246 5.02 20.40 -10.27
CA CYS A 246 4.03 19.36 -10.46
C CYS A 246 3.12 19.70 -11.63
N LYS A 247 2.83 18.73 -12.50
CA LYS A 247 1.89 18.90 -13.62
C LYS A 247 0.50 19.29 -13.12
N ASP A 248 0.09 18.68 -12.01
CA ASP A 248 -1.26 18.83 -11.44
C ASP A 248 -1.38 20.05 -10.51
N LYS A 249 -0.27 20.76 -10.22
CA LYS A 249 -0.25 21.99 -9.41
C LYS A 249 -1.02 21.79 -8.07
N THR A 250 -1.93 22.67 -7.66
CA THR A 250 -2.76 22.47 -6.43
C THR A 250 -3.85 21.41 -6.57
N GLY A 251 -4.14 20.94 -7.78
CA GLY A 251 -5.09 19.84 -7.99
C GLY A 251 -4.48 18.46 -7.73
N CYS A 252 -3.21 18.39 -7.34
CA CYS A 252 -2.51 17.13 -7.10
C CYS A 252 -3.09 16.39 -5.89
N ALA A 253 -3.66 15.21 -6.12
CA ALA A 253 -4.20 14.34 -5.07
C ALA A 253 -3.13 13.44 -4.39
N ARG A 254 -1.85 13.55 -4.78
CA ARG A 254 -0.78 12.72 -4.20
C ARG A 254 -0.49 13.17 -2.77
N ARG A 255 -0.67 12.29 -1.79
CA ARG A 255 -0.35 12.55 -0.38
C ARG A 255 1.14 12.87 -0.14
N VAL A 256 2.02 12.27 -0.93
CA VAL A 256 3.46 12.59 -0.97
C VAL A 256 3.83 12.96 -2.39
N CYS A 257 3.72 14.26 -2.73
CA CYS A 257 4.20 14.75 -4.01
C CYS A 257 5.68 15.16 -3.93
N PHE A 258 6.48 14.70 -4.90
CA PHE A 258 7.91 15.02 -5.00
C PHE A 258 8.18 16.38 -5.67
N PHE A 259 7.16 16.94 -6.33
CA PHE A 259 7.25 18.13 -7.16
C PHE A 259 6.56 19.31 -6.50
N ALA A 260 7.05 20.52 -6.78
CA ALA A 260 6.49 21.76 -6.23
C ALA A 260 5.12 22.06 -6.85
N HIS A 261 4.10 22.28 -6.04
CA HIS A 261 2.75 22.64 -6.52
C HIS A 261 2.68 24.11 -6.93
N ARG A 262 3.60 24.93 -6.42
CA ARG A 262 3.68 26.37 -6.64
C ARG A 262 5.14 26.83 -6.80
N LYS A 263 5.35 28.05 -7.30
CA LYS A 263 6.70 28.58 -7.62
C LYS A 263 7.50 28.89 -6.35
N ASP A 264 6.83 29.33 -5.29
CA ASP A 264 7.36 29.54 -3.95
C ASP A 264 7.84 28.23 -3.29
N GLU A 265 7.23 27.10 -3.64
CA GLU A 265 7.69 25.78 -3.20
C GLU A 265 8.88 25.24 -4.01
N LEU A 266 9.19 25.85 -5.16
CA LEU A 266 10.19 25.35 -6.08
C LEU A 266 11.60 25.61 -5.55
N ARG A 267 12.33 24.54 -5.25
CA ARG A 267 13.72 24.62 -4.82
C ARG A 267 14.64 24.82 -6.02
N PRO A 268 15.65 25.72 -5.92
CA PRO A 268 16.61 25.91 -6.99
C PRO A 268 17.41 24.63 -7.23
N VAL A 269 17.67 24.32 -8.50
CA VAL A 269 18.56 23.23 -8.89
C VAL A 269 19.98 23.69 -8.60
N ASN A 270 20.53 23.32 -7.45
CA ASN A 270 21.95 23.53 -7.19
C ASN A 270 22.74 22.56 -8.08
N ALA A 271 23.36 23.09 -9.14
CA ALA A 271 24.21 22.35 -10.07
C ALA A 271 25.47 21.74 -9.41
N SER A 272 25.75 22.08 -8.15
CA SER A 272 27.07 21.91 -7.55
C SER A 272 27.25 20.72 -6.60
N THR A 273 26.22 19.89 -6.34
CA THR A 273 26.36 18.76 -5.39
C THR A 273 26.03 17.37 -5.95
N ASP A 274 25.72 17.25 -7.24
CA ASP A 274 25.33 15.95 -7.82
C ASP A 274 26.12 15.52 -9.07
N SER A 275 27.03 16.36 -9.56
CA SER A 275 27.92 16.03 -10.68
C SER A 275 29.30 15.52 -10.25
N ALA A 276 29.58 15.45 -8.94
CA ALA A 276 30.88 15.04 -8.41
C ALA A 276 30.89 13.55 -8.00
N MET A 277 30.47 12.66 -8.89
CA MET A 277 30.89 11.27 -8.86
C MET A 277 31.29 10.89 -10.28
N VAL A 278 32.59 11.01 -10.54
CA VAL A 278 33.23 10.62 -11.79
C VAL A 278 32.85 9.17 -12.10
N SER A 279 32.15 8.99 -13.22
CA SER A 279 31.98 7.67 -13.84
C SER A 279 33.38 7.11 -14.16
N PRO A 280 33.69 5.82 -13.87
CA PRO A 280 34.92 5.24 -14.36
C PRO A 280 34.94 5.33 -15.88
N GLN A 281 36.07 5.81 -16.41
CA GLN A 281 36.30 6.25 -17.78
C GLN A 281 35.87 5.24 -18.87
N SER A 282 35.36 5.78 -19.97
CA SER A 282 35.56 5.25 -21.32
C SER A 282 35.71 6.46 -22.27
N PRO A 283 36.56 6.38 -23.31
CA PRO A 283 37.19 7.55 -23.92
C PRO A 283 36.24 8.38 -24.80
N MET A 284 36.54 9.68 -24.84
CA MET A 284 35.88 10.73 -25.62
C MET A 284 35.65 10.36 -27.10
N SER A 285 34.43 10.56 -27.57
CA SER A 285 34.16 11.06 -28.92
C SER A 285 32.90 11.96 -28.89
N SER A 286 33.11 13.20 -29.34
CA SER A 286 32.27 14.26 -29.94
C SER A 286 30.71 14.18 -29.93
N PRO A 287 30.03 15.35 -30.10
CA PRO A 287 28.77 15.65 -29.43
C PRO A 287 27.56 15.02 -30.13
N MET A 288 26.70 14.35 -29.36
CA MET A 288 25.43 13.80 -29.84
C MET A 288 24.26 14.65 -29.36
N SER A 289 23.52 15.12 -30.37
CA SER A 289 22.16 15.65 -30.39
C SER A 289 21.17 14.96 -29.45
N ASP A 290 20.31 15.75 -28.81
CA ASP A 290 18.89 15.57 -28.38
C ASP A 290 18.22 14.17 -28.34
N ASN A 291 18.95 13.08 -28.05
CA ASN A 291 18.40 11.71 -28.07
C ASN A 291 18.20 11.08 -26.67
N GLY A 292 18.49 11.80 -25.58
CA GLY A 292 18.35 11.26 -24.21
C GLY A 292 16.90 11.03 -23.77
N VAL A 293 15.97 11.84 -24.26
CA VAL A 293 14.53 11.72 -23.94
C VAL A 293 13.87 10.60 -24.74
N LEU A 294 14.26 10.42 -26.01
CA LEU A 294 13.75 9.36 -26.88
C LEU A 294 14.16 7.96 -26.39
N LEU A 295 15.39 7.76 -25.91
CA LEU A 295 15.82 6.46 -25.37
C LEU A 295 15.07 6.06 -24.09
N SER A 296 14.69 7.03 -23.24
CA SER A 296 13.88 6.76 -22.04
C SER A 296 12.42 6.44 -22.36
N ILE A 297 11.87 7.03 -23.43
CA ILE A 297 10.51 6.71 -23.92
C ILE A 297 10.50 5.36 -24.66
N CYS A 298 11.52 5.07 -25.46
CA CYS A 298 11.65 3.76 -26.12
C CYS A 298 11.77 2.61 -25.10
N SER A 299 12.42 2.83 -23.95
CA SER A 299 12.47 1.84 -22.86
C SER A 299 11.13 1.62 -22.15
N LEU A 300 10.19 2.56 -22.23
CA LEU A 300 8.82 2.40 -21.71
C LEU A 300 7.91 1.65 -22.71
N LEU A 301 8.33 1.54 -23.96
CA LEU A 301 7.59 0.86 -25.03
C LEU A 301 8.07 -0.59 -25.26
N THR A 302 9.16 -1.02 -24.63
CA THR A 302 9.75 -2.35 -24.88
C THR A 302 9.20 -3.48 -24.01
N ASP A 303 8.67 -3.20 -22.83
CA ASP A 303 8.13 -4.25 -21.94
C ASP A 303 6.80 -3.80 -21.30
N PRO A 304 5.64 -4.18 -21.86
CA PRO A 304 4.36 -3.91 -21.23
C PRO A 304 4.28 -4.64 -19.89
N ASN A 305 3.84 -3.95 -18.83
CA ASN A 305 3.56 -4.56 -17.54
C ASN A 305 2.24 -5.33 -17.62
N PRO A 306 2.24 -6.66 -17.70
CA PRO A 306 1.03 -7.41 -17.98
C PRO A 306 0.27 -7.76 -16.69
N ASP A 307 0.79 -7.33 -15.53
CA ASP A 307 0.21 -7.52 -14.20
C ASP A 307 -0.63 -6.31 -13.74
N ASP A 308 -0.61 -5.21 -14.50
CA ASP A 308 -1.51 -4.04 -14.33
C ASP A 308 -1.90 -3.45 -15.71
N PRO A 309 -2.69 -4.18 -16.52
CA PRO A 309 -3.00 -3.74 -17.87
C PRO A 309 -4.19 -2.79 -17.93
N LEU A 310 -4.04 -1.71 -18.69
CA LEU A 310 -5.17 -0.83 -19.04
C LEU A 310 -6.22 -1.51 -19.93
N VAL A 311 -5.82 -2.57 -20.66
CA VAL A 311 -6.70 -3.40 -21.49
C VAL A 311 -6.41 -4.87 -21.19
N PRO A 312 -7.22 -5.53 -20.36
CA PRO A 312 -6.98 -6.90 -19.91
C PRO A 312 -6.85 -7.92 -21.05
N GLU A 313 -7.59 -7.75 -22.14
CA GLU A 313 -7.57 -8.64 -23.31
C GLU A 313 -6.22 -8.60 -24.03
N ILE A 314 -5.58 -7.42 -24.08
CA ILE A 314 -4.26 -7.22 -24.70
C ILE A 314 -3.16 -7.79 -23.81
N ALA A 315 -3.28 -7.68 -22.48
CA ALA A 315 -2.36 -8.35 -21.55
C ALA A 315 -2.52 -9.86 -21.56
N HIS A 316 -3.75 -10.38 -21.64
CA HIS A 316 -3.97 -11.80 -21.81
C HIS A 316 -3.35 -12.29 -23.12
N MET A 317 -3.53 -11.56 -24.23
CA MET A 317 -2.88 -11.86 -25.51
C MET A 317 -1.34 -11.82 -25.40
N TYR A 318 -0.78 -10.83 -24.70
CA TYR A 318 0.66 -10.75 -24.44
C TYR A 318 1.19 -11.94 -23.62
N LYS A 319 0.42 -12.40 -22.62
CA LYS A 319 0.78 -13.54 -21.75
C LYS A 319 0.60 -14.90 -22.43
N THR A 320 -0.38 -15.04 -23.33
CA THR A 320 -0.76 -16.34 -23.93
C THR A 320 -0.22 -16.55 -25.35
N ASP A 321 -0.11 -15.50 -26.16
CA ASP A 321 0.34 -15.57 -27.55
C ASP A 321 1.09 -14.29 -27.96
N LYS A 322 2.40 -14.29 -27.66
CA LYS A 322 3.29 -13.16 -27.92
C LYS A 322 3.37 -12.79 -29.41
N ASN A 323 3.30 -13.77 -30.32
CA ASN A 323 3.38 -13.54 -31.76
C ASN A 323 2.13 -12.82 -32.28
N LYS A 324 0.95 -13.19 -31.77
CA LYS A 324 -0.32 -12.52 -32.09
C LYS A 324 -0.38 -11.10 -31.51
N TYR A 325 0.17 -10.89 -30.31
CA TYR A 325 0.33 -9.56 -29.74
C TYR A 325 1.21 -8.68 -30.63
N GLU A 326 2.39 -9.15 -31.02
CA GLU A 326 3.34 -8.37 -31.82
C GLU A 326 2.78 -8.00 -33.21
N SER A 327 2.09 -8.94 -33.88
CA SER A 327 1.45 -8.67 -35.18
C SER A 327 0.29 -7.67 -35.07
N THR A 328 -0.52 -7.77 -34.03
CA THR A 328 -1.62 -6.82 -33.76
C THR A 328 -1.09 -5.43 -33.43
N ALA A 329 -0.06 -5.34 -32.58
CA ALA A 329 0.59 -4.09 -32.22
C ALA A 329 1.21 -3.39 -33.44
N ARG A 330 1.86 -4.13 -34.35
CA ARG A 330 2.39 -3.59 -35.61
C ARG A 330 1.28 -3.03 -36.52
N SER A 331 0.19 -3.78 -36.69
CA SER A 331 -0.96 -3.36 -37.51
C SER A 331 -1.62 -2.07 -36.99
N TRP A 332 -1.81 -1.97 -35.67
CA TRP A 332 -2.35 -0.76 -35.04
C TRP A 332 -1.41 0.43 -35.13
N THR A 333 -0.11 0.21 -34.93
CA THR A 333 0.90 1.27 -35.08
C THR A 333 0.89 1.79 -36.52
N GLN A 334 0.84 0.91 -37.52
CA GLN A 334 0.78 1.31 -38.92
C GLN A 334 -0.51 2.06 -39.29
N LYS A 335 -1.64 1.72 -38.65
CA LYS A 335 -2.95 2.34 -38.93
C LYS A 335 -3.13 3.73 -38.30
N TYR A 336 -2.51 3.99 -37.15
CA TYR A 336 -2.78 5.20 -36.35
C TYR A 336 -1.57 6.09 -36.07
N ALA A 337 -0.34 5.61 -36.29
CA ALA A 337 0.88 6.41 -36.12
C ALA A 337 1.46 6.93 -37.45
N MET A 338 1.05 6.37 -38.59
CA MET A 338 1.43 6.83 -39.92
C MET A 338 0.20 7.48 -40.57
N GLY A 339 -0.13 8.69 -40.11
CA GLY A 339 -1.12 9.59 -40.72
C GLY A 339 -0.42 10.66 -41.52
#